data_AF-A0A7X9B9V7-F1
#
_entry.id   AF-A0A7X9B9V7-F1
#
_cell.length_a   1.000
_cell.length_b   1.000
_cell.length_c   1.000
_cell.angle_alpha   90.00
_cell.angle_beta   90.00
_cell.angle_gamma   90.00
#
_symmetry.space_group_name_H-M   'P 1'
#
loop_
_entity.id
_entity.type
_entity.pdbx_description
1 polymer ?
#
loop_
_entity_poly.entity_id
_entity_poly.type
_entity_poly.pdbx_seq_one_letter_code
_entity_poly.pdbx_strand_id
1 'polypeptide(L)'
;MKHIKKLIIQNFQSHKYSELEFGQDLNVIVGPSDSGKTSIIRALKWVLYNEPSGDFFIREGESEVSVTIELSNNTILKRYRTKSKNGYQLITSDGIETVFEGIGTSVPQEIIDITGISKMLLDGDHSNAINLGEQLEGPFLLSEKTSTRANAIGRLVGVDIIDEALREVLR
;
A
#
# COMPACT_ATOMS: atom_id res chain seq x y z
N MET A 1 14.27 7.37 -9.22
CA MET A 1 13.34 7.01 -8.12
C MET A 1 12.63 5.73 -8.50
N LYS A 2 12.38 4.82 -7.53
CA LYS A 2 11.55 3.63 -7.78
C LYS A 2 10.11 4.09 -8.04
N HIS A 3 9.49 3.56 -9.09
CA HIS A 3 8.07 3.79 -9.39
C HIS A 3 7.40 2.47 -9.76
N ILE A 4 6.08 2.41 -9.67
CA ILE A 4 5.30 1.26 -10.13
C ILE A 4 5.27 1.33 -11.65
N LYS A 5 5.82 0.30 -12.30
CA LYS A 5 5.86 0.16 -13.76
C LYS A 5 4.66 -0.63 -14.27
N LYS A 6 4.18 -1.59 -13.48
CA LYS A 6 3.08 -2.49 -13.86
C LYS A 6 2.24 -2.91 -12.67
N LEU A 7 0.94 -3.08 -12.90
CA LEU A 7 -0.01 -3.64 -11.95
C LEU A 7 -0.83 -4.74 -12.63
N ILE A 8 -0.87 -5.91 -12.01
CA ILE A 8 -1.69 -7.04 -12.42
C ILE A 8 -2.71 -7.32 -11.31
N ILE A 9 -3.99 -7.33 -11.67
CA ILE A 9 -5.11 -7.54 -10.76
C ILE A 9 -5.84 -8.81 -11.21
N GLN A 10 -6.03 -9.76 -10.30
CA GLN A 10 -6.75 -11.01 -10.55
C GLN A 10 -7.85 -11.19 -9.51
N ASN A 11 -9.09 -11.39 -9.98
CA ASN A 11 -10.26 -11.68 -9.16
C ASN A 11 -10.48 -10.69 -7.99
N PHE A 12 -10.28 -9.39 -8.25
CA PHE A 12 -10.46 -8.32 -7.27
C PHE A 12 -11.65 -7.45 -7.67
N GLN A 13 -12.76 -7.53 -6.91
CA GLN A 13 -14.01 -6.82 -7.19
C GLN A 13 -14.44 -6.98 -8.67
N SER A 14 -14.62 -5.88 -9.40
CA SER A 14 -15.02 -5.89 -10.81
C SER A 14 -13.95 -6.41 -11.77
N HIS A 15 -12.70 -6.57 -11.33
CA HIS A 15 -11.59 -7.05 -12.15
C HIS A 15 -11.46 -8.57 -12.08
N LYS A 16 -11.83 -9.28 -13.16
CA LYS A 16 -11.47 -10.70 -13.33
C LYS A 16 -9.97 -10.84 -13.60
N TYR A 17 -9.49 -10.11 -14.60
CA TYR A 17 -8.08 -9.97 -14.92
C TYR A 17 -7.87 -8.56 -15.48
N SER A 18 -6.88 -7.85 -14.98
CA SER A 18 -6.47 -6.56 -15.54
C SER A 18 -4.98 -6.40 -15.42
N GLU A 19 -4.39 -5.82 -16.46
CA GLU A 19 -2.96 -5.57 -16.58
C GLU A 19 -2.80 -4.12 -17.01
N LEU A 20 -2.09 -3.35 -16.20
CA LEU A 20 -1.94 -1.92 -16.35
C LEU A 20 -0.45 -1.61 -16.38
N GLU A 21 0.01 -0.95 -17.43
CA GLU A 21 1.36 -0.40 -17.53
C GLU A 21 1.31 1.09 -17.20
N PHE A 22 2.28 1.55 -16.43
CA PHE A 22 2.38 2.95 -16.02
C PHE A 22 3.63 3.59 -16.60
N GLY A 23 3.47 4.83 -17.06
CA GLY A 23 4.60 5.72 -17.33
C GLY A 23 5.25 6.18 -16.03
N GLN A 24 6.46 6.72 -16.14
CA GLN A 24 7.25 7.17 -14.99
C GLN A 24 6.61 8.34 -14.23
N ASP A 25 5.89 9.21 -14.93
CA ASP A 25 5.41 10.48 -14.39
C ASP A 25 3.89 10.43 -14.12
N LEU A 26 3.10 11.13 -14.92
CA LEU A 26 1.66 11.24 -14.73
C LEU A 26 0.91 10.13 -15.47
N ASN A 27 0.13 9.37 -14.72
CA ASN A 27 -0.80 8.38 -15.25
C ASN A 27 -2.24 8.78 -14.92
N VAL A 28 -3.13 8.73 -15.90
CA VAL A 28 -4.54 9.11 -15.73
C VAL A 28 -5.43 7.94 -16.11
N ILE A 29 -6.19 7.44 -15.15
CA ILE A 29 -7.18 6.37 -15.35
C ILE A 29 -8.54 7.00 -15.60
N VAL A 30 -9.04 6.88 -16.83
CA VAL A 30 -10.35 7.43 -17.24
C VAL A 30 -11.36 6.31 -17.50
N GLY A 31 -12.64 6.63 -17.35
CA GLY A 31 -13.73 5.70 -17.65
C GLY A 31 -15.06 6.10 -16.99
N PRO A 32 -16.18 5.49 -17.40
CA PRO A 32 -17.50 5.74 -16.82
C PRO A 32 -17.56 5.50 -15.32
N SER A 33 -18.50 6.13 -14.62
CA SER A 33 -18.80 5.76 -13.23
C SER A 33 -19.08 4.27 -13.10
N ASP A 34 -18.71 3.68 -11.96
CA ASP A 34 -18.87 2.25 -11.65
C ASP A 34 -18.10 1.28 -12.57
N SER A 35 -17.10 1.77 -13.32
CA SER A 35 -16.27 0.92 -14.19
C SER A 35 -15.12 0.20 -13.50
N GLY A 36 -15.03 0.25 -12.16
CA GLY A 36 -13.92 -0.35 -11.40
C GLY A 36 -12.69 0.53 -11.14
N LYS A 37 -12.68 1.81 -11.53
CA LYS A 37 -11.53 2.71 -11.29
C LYS A 37 -11.08 2.75 -9.83
N THR A 38 -12.04 2.86 -8.91
CA THR A 38 -11.76 2.86 -7.47
C THR A 38 -11.21 1.50 -6.99
N SER A 39 -11.59 0.40 -7.64
CA SER A 39 -11.07 -0.93 -7.34
C SER A 39 -9.58 -1.06 -7.65
N ILE A 40 -9.05 -0.33 -8.64
CA ILE A 40 -7.61 -0.26 -8.93
C ILE A 40 -6.85 0.37 -7.75
N ILE A 41 -7.36 1.50 -7.23
CA ILE A 41 -6.76 2.18 -6.06
C ILE A 41 -6.82 1.28 -4.83
N ARG A 42 -7.93 0.57 -4.61
CA ARG A 42 -8.05 -0.41 -3.52
C ARG A 42 -7.11 -1.60 -3.68
N ALA A 43 -6.90 -2.09 -4.90
CA ALA A 43 -5.95 -3.16 -5.18
C ALA A 43 -4.51 -2.73 -4.83
N LEU A 44 -4.12 -1.51 -5.22
CA LEU A 44 -2.85 -0.90 -4.84
C LEU A 44 -2.73 -0.76 -3.31
N LYS A 45 -3.79 -0.28 -2.66
CA LYS A 45 -3.82 -0.18 -1.19
C LYS A 45 -3.63 -1.55 -0.53
N TRP A 46 -4.22 -2.60 -1.11
CA TRP A 46 -4.15 -3.95 -0.56
C TRP A 46 -2.76 -4.57 -0.67
N VAL A 47 -2.09 -4.43 -1.82
CA VAL A 47 -0.72 -4.95 -2.00
C VAL A 47 0.33 -4.12 -1.25
N LEU A 48 0.11 -2.83 -1.01
CA LEU A 48 1.10 -1.95 -0.37
C LEU A 48 0.90 -1.81 1.15
N TYR A 49 -0.32 -1.93 1.64
CA TYR A 49 -0.67 -1.65 3.04
C TYR A 49 -1.43 -2.80 3.73
N ASN A 50 -1.67 -3.92 3.04
CA ASN A 50 -2.50 -5.04 3.53
C ASN A 50 -3.94 -4.60 3.89
N GLU A 51 -4.48 -3.59 3.19
CA GLU A 51 -5.81 -3.05 3.45
C GLU A 51 -6.68 -2.98 2.20
N PRO A 52 -7.97 -3.32 2.27
CA PRO A 52 -8.74 -3.62 3.48
C PRO A 52 -8.56 -5.06 4.00
N SER A 53 -8.90 -5.29 5.26
CA SER A 53 -8.97 -6.63 5.88
C SER A 53 -10.18 -7.43 5.38
N GLY A 54 -10.15 -8.74 5.55
CA GLY A 54 -11.24 -9.64 5.15
C GLY A 54 -11.08 -10.16 3.72
N ASP A 55 -12.20 -10.51 3.08
CA ASP A 55 -12.27 -11.14 1.77
C ASP A 55 -13.38 -10.56 0.86
N PHE A 56 -14.08 -9.50 1.29
CA PHE A 56 -15.13 -8.85 0.50
C PHE A 56 -14.66 -8.26 -0.84
N PHE A 57 -13.35 -8.11 -1.01
CA PHE A 57 -12.74 -7.67 -2.25
C PHE A 57 -12.47 -8.81 -3.24
N ILE A 58 -12.63 -10.07 -2.82
CA ILE A 58 -12.62 -11.21 -3.75
C ILE A 58 -13.82 -11.08 -4.69
N ARG A 59 -13.57 -11.27 -5.98
CA ARG A 59 -14.63 -11.25 -6.99
C ARG A 59 -15.67 -12.34 -6.71
N GLU A 60 -16.95 -11.98 -6.85
CA GLU A 60 -18.07 -12.92 -6.71
C GLU A 60 -17.89 -14.18 -7.56
N GLY A 61 -18.09 -15.34 -6.94
CA GLY A 61 -17.91 -16.66 -7.55
C GLY A 61 -16.47 -17.18 -7.58
N GLU A 62 -15.47 -16.36 -7.21
CA GLU A 62 -14.07 -16.76 -7.15
C GLU A 62 -13.64 -17.12 -5.72
N SER A 63 -12.56 -17.89 -5.59
CA SER A 63 -12.04 -18.30 -4.27
C SER A 63 -10.57 -17.94 -4.03
N GLU A 64 -10.00 -17.21 -4.98
CA GLU A 64 -8.64 -16.71 -4.95
C GLU A 64 -8.60 -15.31 -5.51
N VAL A 65 -7.68 -14.50 -5.00
CA VAL A 65 -7.44 -13.12 -5.40
C VAL A 65 -5.95 -12.85 -5.33
N SER A 66 -5.44 -12.11 -6.31
CA SER A 66 -4.07 -11.61 -6.22
C SER A 66 -3.90 -10.25 -6.86
N VAL A 67 -2.98 -9.47 -6.30
CA VAL A 67 -2.55 -8.19 -6.85
C VAL A 67 -1.03 -8.22 -6.90
N THR A 68 -0.47 -7.94 -8.06
CA THR A 68 0.97 -7.94 -8.30
C THR A 68 1.39 -6.58 -8.82
N ILE A 69 2.45 -6.01 -8.25
CA ILE A 69 3.12 -4.82 -8.77
C ILE A 69 4.54 -5.17 -9.23
N GLU A 70 4.97 -4.57 -10.33
CA GLU A 70 6.36 -4.54 -10.77
C GLU A 70 6.88 -3.12 -10.58
N LEU A 71 7.99 -2.99 -9.86
CA LEU A 71 8.68 -1.73 -9.69
C LEU A 71 9.70 -1.52 -10.82
N SER A 72 10.10 -0.27 -11.05
CA SER A 72 11.03 0.12 -12.11
C SER A 72 12.44 -0.50 -12.00
N ASN A 73 12.78 -1.08 -10.86
CA ASN A 73 14.02 -1.83 -10.63
C ASN A 73 13.85 -3.36 -10.83
N ASN A 74 12.75 -3.79 -11.47
CA ASN A 74 12.37 -5.19 -11.69
C ASN A 74 12.04 -5.98 -10.41
N THR A 75 11.87 -5.30 -9.27
CA THR A 75 11.30 -5.95 -8.07
C THR A 75 9.81 -6.23 -8.31
N ILE A 76 9.37 -7.44 -8.02
CA ILE A 76 7.98 -7.86 -8.13
C ILE A 76 7.44 -8.15 -6.74
N LEU A 77 6.32 -7.53 -6.38
CA LEU A 77 5.60 -7.81 -5.15
C LEU A 77 4.21 -8.31 -5.49
N LYS A 78 3.88 -9.51 -5.04
CA LYS A 78 2.56 -10.10 -5.16
C LYS A 78 1.95 -10.30 -3.80
N ARG A 79 0.74 -9.77 -3.62
CA ARG A 79 -0.14 -10.07 -2.50
C ARG A 79 -1.22 -11.04 -2.97
N TYR A 80 -1.41 -12.14 -2.26
CA TYR A 80 -2.37 -13.17 -2.66
C TYR A 80 -3.14 -13.75 -1.48
N ARG A 81 -4.40 -14.12 -1.73
CA ARG A 81 -5.25 -14.83 -0.78
C ARG A 81 -6.03 -15.92 -1.51
N THR A 82 -6.04 -17.11 -0.96
CA THR A 82 -6.84 -18.28 -1.38
C THR A 82 -7.59 -18.83 -0.17
N LYS A 83 -8.35 -19.91 -0.35
CA LYS A 83 -9.00 -20.63 0.77
C LYS A 83 -8.01 -21.12 1.84
N SER A 84 -6.78 -21.47 1.45
CA SER A 84 -5.80 -22.10 2.34
C SER A 84 -4.58 -21.23 2.63
N LYS A 85 -4.31 -20.22 1.80
CA LYS A 85 -3.10 -19.40 1.90
C LYS A 85 -3.43 -17.92 1.91
N ASN A 86 -2.68 -17.18 2.70
CA ASN A 86 -2.77 -15.73 2.78
C ASN A 86 -1.36 -15.19 3.00
N GLY A 87 -0.83 -14.45 2.04
CA GLY A 87 0.58 -14.09 2.08
C GLY A 87 1.04 -13.14 1.00
N TYR A 88 2.34 -12.86 1.04
CA TYR A 88 3.09 -12.14 0.03
C TYR A 88 4.12 -13.05 -0.64
N GLN A 89 4.42 -12.74 -1.90
CA GLN A 89 5.55 -13.26 -2.64
C GLN A 89 6.34 -12.06 -3.16
N LEU A 90 7.62 -12.00 -2.83
CA LEU A 90 8.53 -10.94 -3.22
C LEU A 90 9.63 -11.53 -4.08
N ILE A 91 9.84 -10.98 -5.26
CA ILE A 91 10.96 -11.30 -6.14
C ILE A 91 11.79 -10.04 -6.25
N THR A 92 13.02 -10.12 -5.75
CA THR A 92 13.99 -9.03 -5.76
C THR A 92 14.61 -8.84 -7.15
N SER A 93 15.33 -7.73 -7.36
CA SER A 93 15.94 -7.41 -8.66
C SER A 93 17.00 -8.41 -9.12
N ASP A 94 17.60 -9.14 -8.18
CA ASP A 94 18.55 -10.24 -8.37
C ASP A 94 17.86 -11.61 -8.53
N GLY A 95 16.52 -11.64 -8.51
CA GLY A 95 15.73 -12.85 -8.75
C GLY A 95 15.54 -13.72 -7.52
N ILE A 96 15.95 -13.29 -6.32
CA ILE A 96 15.68 -14.02 -5.09
C ILE A 96 14.20 -13.91 -4.77
N GLU A 97 13.54 -15.07 -4.71
CA GLU A 97 12.15 -15.21 -4.33
C GLU A 97 12.02 -15.48 -2.83
N THR A 98 11.14 -14.73 -2.17
CA THR A 98 10.80 -14.91 -0.76
C THR A 98 9.28 -14.93 -0.60
N VAL A 99 8.78 -15.91 0.14
CA VAL A 99 7.35 -16.08 0.41
C VAL A 99 7.09 -15.83 1.89
N PHE A 100 6.09 -15.00 2.17
CA PHE A 100 5.64 -14.64 3.52
C PHE A 100 4.21 -15.16 3.69
N GLU A 101 4.04 -16.30 4.38
CA GLU A 101 2.73 -16.86 4.73
C GLU A 101 2.38 -16.62 6.21
N GLY A 102 1.10 -16.70 6.56
CA GLY A 102 0.66 -16.49 7.94
C GLY A 102 0.77 -15.04 8.40
N ILE A 103 0.76 -14.10 7.46
CA ILE A 103 0.83 -12.67 7.76
C ILE A 103 -0.37 -12.24 8.62
N GLY A 104 -0.10 -11.41 9.62
CA GLY A 104 -1.13 -10.79 10.44
C GLY A 104 -1.79 -9.61 9.73
N THR A 105 -1.96 -8.51 10.47
CA THR A 105 -2.55 -7.27 9.95
C THR A 105 -1.52 -6.36 9.28
N SER A 106 -0.24 -6.50 9.60
CA SER A 106 0.84 -5.67 9.06
C SER A 106 1.49 -6.26 7.81
N VAL A 107 2.14 -5.38 7.03
CA VAL A 107 3.03 -5.76 5.93
C VAL A 107 4.38 -6.19 6.53
N PRO A 108 5.00 -7.30 6.07
CA PRO A 108 6.34 -7.70 6.48
C PRO A 108 7.39 -6.58 6.29
N GLN A 109 8.33 -6.47 7.23
CA GLN A 109 9.29 -5.37 7.27
C GLN A 109 10.18 -5.34 6.01
N GLU A 110 10.58 -6.50 5.51
CA GLU A 110 11.40 -6.63 4.30
C GLU A 110 10.70 -6.03 3.07
N ILE A 111 9.37 -6.15 2.99
CA ILE A 111 8.58 -5.55 1.92
C ILE A 111 8.53 -4.03 2.08
N ILE A 112 8.38 -3.53 3.31
CA ILE A 112 8.42 -2.10 3.60
C ILE A 112 9.78 -1.51 3.21
N ASP A 113 10.87 -2.16 3.60
CA ASP A 113 12.24 -1.69 3.34
C ASP A 113 12.55 -1.65 1.83
N ILE A 114 12.06 -2.64 1.08
CA ILE A 114 12.32 -2.74 -0.36
C ILE A 114 11.45 -1.79 -1.17
N THR A 115 10.17 -1.67 -0.81
CA THR A 115 9.23 -0.77 -1.51
C THR A 115 9.43 0.68 -1.11
N GLY A 116 9.91 0.94 0.12
CA GLY A 116 9.96 2.26 0.73
C GLY A 116 8.58 2.82 1.08
N ILE A 117 7.54 1.96 1.09
CA ILE A 117 6.16 2.37 1.31
C ILE A 117 5.71 1.86 2.67
N SER A 118 5.40 2.79 3.56
CA SER A 118 4.87 2.52 4.90
C SER A 118 3.75 3.49 5.23
N LYS A 119 2.98 3.17 6.25
CA LYS A 119 2.07 4.14 6.85
C LYS A 119 2.86 5.06 7.76
N MET A 120 2.56 6.35 7.69
CA MET A 120 3.12 7.32 8.61
C MET A 120 2.21 7.46 9.82
N LEU A 121 2.77 7.28 11.02
CA LEU A 121 2.07 7.53 12.27
C LEU A 121 1.87 9.05 12.43
N LEU A 122 0.63 9.52 12.48
CA LEU A 122 0.31 10.94 12.62
C LEU A 122 0.12 11.33 14.10
N ASP A 123 -0.61 10.54 14.88
CA ASP A 123 -0.89 10.83 16.28
C ASP A 123 -1.37 9.58 17.03
N GLY A 124 -0.61 9.10 18.02
CA GLY A 124 -0.89 7.82 18.70
C GLY A 124 -0.99 6.66 17.70
N ASP A 125 -2.14 5.99 17.67
CA ASP A 125 -2.44 4.87 16.76
C ASP A 125 -2.97 5.32 15.37
N HIS A 126 -3.19 6.63 15.18
CA HIS A 126 -3.63 7.15 13.89
C HIS A 126 -2.47 7.14 12.91
N SER A 127 -2.59 6.35 11.86
CA SER A 127 -1.61 6.26 10.77
C SER A 127 -2.25 6.58 9.43
N ASN A 128 -1.50 7.22 8.53
CA ASN A 128 -1.98 7.62 7.22
C ASN A 128 -1.04 7.14 6.10
N ALA A 129 -1.62 6.72 4.99
CA ALA A 129 -0.93 6.34 3.77
C ALA A 129 -0.71 7.60 2.91
N ILE A 130 0.34 8.38 3.22
CA ILE A 130 0.61 9.66 2.54
C ILE A 130 0.70 9.52 1.02
N ASN A 131 1.16 8.36 0.54
CA ASN A 131 1.35 8.10 -0.88
C ASN A 131 0.04 7.74 -1.62
N LEU A 132 -1.09 7.59 -0.92
CA LEU A 132 -2.35 7.15 -1.48
C LEU A 132 -3.51 7.97 -0.91
N GLY A 133 -4.10 8.82 -1.74
CA GLY A 133 -5.32 9.55 -1.40
C GLY A 133 -6.58 8.72 -1.68
N GLU A 134 -7.51 8.68 -0.73
CA GLU A 134 -8.80 8.02 -0.93
C GLU A 134 -9.84 8.92 -1.61
N GLN A 135 -10.89 8.29 -2.14
CA GLN A 135 -12.01 9.01 -2.73
C GLN A 135 -12.70 9.86 -1.65
N LEU A 136 -12.89 11.15 -1.95
CA LEU A 136 -13.46 12.16 -1.04
C LEU A 136 -12.60 12.46 0.19
N GLU A 137 -11.32 12.05 0.21
CA GLU A 137 -10.39 12.50 1.24
C GLU A 137 -10.20 14.03 1.14
N GLY A 138 -10.17 14.70 2.29
CA GLY A 138 -9.88 16.12 2.37
C GLY A 138 -8.46 16.43 1.89
N PRO A 139 -8.14 17.71 1.63
CA PRO A 139 -6.78 18.08 1.27
C PRO A 139 -5.79 17.68 2.37
N PHE A 140 -4.74 16.96 1.97
CA PHE A 140 -3.73 16.38 2.87
C PHE A 140 -3.29 17.39 3.94
N LEU A 141 -3.40 16.98 5.21
CA LEU A 141 -3.09 17.74 6.43
C LEU A 141 -3.89 19.04 6.68
N LEU A 142 -4.57 19.60 5.68
CA LEU A 142 -5.36 20.83 5.84
C LEU A 142 -6.68 20.58 6.58
N SER A 143 -7.26 19.39 6.40
CA SER A 143 -8.44 18.93 7.15
C SER A 143 -8.12 18.42 8.55
N GLU A 144 -6.84 18.16 8.86
CA GLU A 144 -6.40 17.62 10.14
C GLU A 144 -6.34 18.68 11.25
N LYS A 145 -6.45 18.21 12.50
CA LYS A 145 -6.23 19.04 13.69
C LYS A 145 -4.81 19.61 13.70
N THR A 146 -4.64 20.78 14.32
CA THR A 146 -3.34 21.46 14.42
C THR A 146 -2.24 20.58 15.02
N SER A 147 -2.54 19.79 16.06
CA SER A 147 -1.58 18.88 16.70
C SER A 147 -1.14 17.76 15.75
N THR A 148 -2.10 17.09 15.11
CA THR A 148 -1.87 16.02 14.13
C THR A 148 -1.03 16.53 12.96
N ARG A 149 -1.32 17.75 12.47
CA ARG A 149 -0.53 18.41 11.43
C ARG A 149 0.91 18.68 11.87
N ALA A 150 1.12 19.21 13.07
CA ALA A 150 2.47 19.48 13.58
C ALA A 150 3.29 18.20 13.73
N ASN A 151 2.69 17.14 14.30
CA ASN A 151 3.33 15.83 14.42
C ASN A 151 3.69 15.23 13.06
N ALA A 152 2.75 15.27 12.10
CA ALA A 152 2.98 14.79 10.75
C ALA A 152 4.17 15.49 10.07
N ILE A 153 4.25 16.82 10.18
CA ILE A 153 5.37 17.60 9.64
C ILE A 153 6.68 17.24 10.35
N GLY A 154 6.66 17.16 11.69
CA GLY A 154 7.83 16.77 12.48
C GLY A 154 8.42 15.43 12.03
N ARG A 155 7.56 14.42 11.82
CA ARG A 155 7.95 13.09 11.35
C ARG A 155 8.41 13.08 9.89
N LEU A 156 7.78 13.86 9.01
CA LEU A 156 8.21 13.99 7.61
C LEU A 156 9.61 14.59 7.49
N VAL A 157 9.98 15.48 8.41
CA VAL A 157 11.30 16.14 8.43
C VAL A 157 12.30 15.36 9.30
N GLY A 158 11.85 14.35 10.05
CA GLY A 158 12.69 13.54 10.94
C GLY A 158 13.09 14.26 12.23
N VAL A 159 12.32 15.26 12.66
CA VAL A 159 12.55 15.99 13.92
C VAL A 159 12.03 15.19 15.12
N ASP A 160 11.12 14.24 14.89
CA ASP A 160 10.57 13.35 15.91
C ASP A 160 11.63 12.49 16.59
N ILE A 161 12.77 12.23 15.93
CA ILE A 161 13.91 11.53 16.54
C ILE A 161 14.47 12.29 17.76
N ILE A 162 14.41 13.62 17.74
CA ILE A 162 14.88 14.47 18.85
C ILE A 162 13.89 14.35 20.01
N ASP A 163 12.59 14.37 19.72
CA ASP A 163 11.54 14.24 20.72
C ASP A 163 11.59 12.85 21.40
N GLU A 164 11.87 11.79 20.63
CA GLU A 164 12.02 10.44 21.16
C GLU A 164 13.28 10.29 22.02
N ALA A 165 14.42 10.84 21.57
CA ALA A 165 15.65 10.87 22.36
C ALA A 165 15.49 11.65 23.68
N LEU A 166 14.81 12.81 23.66
CA LEU A 166 14.51 13.58 24.87
C LEU A 166 13.63 12.80 25.84
N ARG A 167 12.64 12.06 25.34
CA ARG A 167 11.73 11.25 26.16
C ARG A 167 12.45 10.08 26.83
N GLU A 168 13.45 9.51 26.17
CA GLU A 168 14.27 8.43 26.73
C GLU A 168 15.20 8.93 27.85
N VAL A 169 15.80 10.11 27.68
CA VAL A 169 16.72 10.72 28.68
C VAL A 169 15.98 11.26 29.92
N LEU A 170 14.74 11.72 29.75
CA LEU A 170 13.94 12.29 30.85
C LEU A 170 13.13 11.24 31.64
N ARG A 171 13.24 9.96 31.28
CA ARG A 171 12.70 8.83 32.06
C ARG A 171 13.68 8.37 33.14
#